data_AF-A0A6C7E888-F1
#
_entry.id   AF-A0A6C7E888-F1
#
_cell.length_a   1.000
_cell.length_b   1.000
_cell.length_c   1.000
_cell.angle_alpha   90.00
_cell.angle_beta   90.00
_cell.angle_gamma   90.00
#
_symmetry.space_group_name_H-M   'P 1'
#
loop_
_entity.id
_entity.type
_entity.pdbx_description
1 polymer ?
#
loop_
_entity_poly.entity_id
_entity_poly.type
_entity_poly.pdbx_seq_one_letter_code
_entity_poly.pdbx_strand_id
1 'polypeptide(L)'
;METPRPLSALPSVGVRAGAFVAILLSGLAGGLIGYSLIALQCDGDCGLPKGIGILVGSLIAAGGMAIVAVLVMRALGEWREVEDRERAGHAP
;
A
#
# COMPACT_ATOMS: atom_id res chain seq x y z
N MET A 1 34.93 22.18 -2.59
CA MET A 1 34.21 21.30 -3.53
C MET A 1 33.05 20.70 -2.77
N GLU A 2 31.90 21.35 -2.78
CA GLU A 2 30.66 20.77 -2.28
C GLU A 2 30.07 19.97 -3.42
N THR A 3 30.29 18.65 -3.42
CA THR A 3 29.67 17.76 -4.39
C THR A 3 28.16 17.80 -4.15
N PRO A 4 27.32 18.18 -5.14
CA PRO A 4 25.88 18.12 -4.97
C PRO A 4 25.52 16.68 -4.64
N ARG A 5 24.96 16.46 -3.43
CA ARG A 5 24.47 15.15 -3.02
C ARG A 5 23.46 14.70 -4.08
N PRO A 6 23.64 13.53 -4.70
CA PRO A 6 22.68 13.04 -5.69
C PRO A 6 21.32 12.98 -5.00
N LEU A 7 20.35 13.75 -5.53
CA LEU A 7 18.96 13.67 -5.12
C LEU A 7 18.55 12.21 -5.27
N SER A 8 18.32 11.55 -4.14
CA SER A 8 17.92 10.15 -4.11
C SER A 8 16.57 10.05 -4.81
N ALA A 9 16.57 9.60 -6.07
CA ALA A 9 15.38 9.37 -6.88
C ALA A 9 14.47 8.23 -6.34
N LEU A 10 14.82 7.66 -5.19
CA LEU A 10 13.98 6.71 -4.49
C LEU A 10 12.91 7.49 -3.69
N PRO A 11 11.61 7.15 -3.82
CA PRO A 11 10.58 7.75 -2.97
C PRO A 11 10.98 7.71 -1.51
N SER A 12 10.73 8.81 -0.80
CA SER A 12 11.16 8.99 0.58
C SER A 12 10.80 7.79 1.46
N VAL A 13 11.69 7.44 2.39
CA VAL A 13 11.53 6.27 3.27
C VAL A 13 10.19 6.29 4.00
N GLY A 14 9.72 7.48 4.41
CA GLY A 14 8.41 7.64 5.06
C GLY A 14 7.23 7.22 4.19
N VAL A 15 7.25 7.54 2.89
CA VAL A 15 6.19 7.14 1.95
C VAL A 15 6.15 5.61 1.78
N ARG A 16 7.32 4.96 1.71
CA ARG A 16 7.41 3.49 1.63
C ARG A 16 6.91 2.81 2.90
N ALA A 17 7.28 3.35 4.06
CA ALA A 17 6.80 2.85 5.34
C ALA A 17 5.27 3.01 5.47
N GLY A 18 4.72 4.16 5.05
CA GLY A 18 3.27 4.40 5.03
C GLY A 18 2.53 3.41 4.12
N ALA A 19 3.05 3.17 2.90
CA ALA A 19 2.51 2.18 1.99
C ALA A 19 2.49 0.77 2.61
N PHE A 20 3.59 0.35 3.23
CA PHE A 20 3.69 -0.95 3.87
C PHE A 20 2.69 -1.10 5.02
N VAL A 21 2.58 -0.09 5.89
CA VAL A 21 1.60 -0.08 7.00
C VAL A 21 0.17 -0.16 6.45
N ALA A 22 -0.15 0.59 5.40
CA ALA A 22 -1.49 0.55 4.81
C ALA A 22 -1.84 -0.83 4.24
N ILE A 23 -0.89 -1.50 3.57
CA ILE A 23 -1.07 -2.86 3.05
C ILE A 23 -1.28 -3.88 4.17
N LEU A 24 -0.52 -3.76 5.27
CA LEU A 24 -0.70 -4.65 6.42
C LEU A 24 -2.06 -4.45 7.08
N LEU A 25 -2.48 -3.20 7.28
CA LEU A 25 -3.78 -2.88 7.87
C LEU A 25 -4.93 -3.35 6.97
N SER A 26 -4.83 -3.17 5.66
CA SER A 26 -5.84 -3.63 4.71
C SER A 26 -5.91 -5.17 4.67
N GLY A 27 -4.78 -5.86 4.68
CA GLY A 27 -4.72 -7.32 4.75
C GLY A 27 -5.36 -7.86 6.04
N LEU A 28 -5.03 -7.25 7.18
CA LEU A 28 -5.62 -7.62 8.47
C LEU A 28 -7.14 -7.42 8.47
N ALA A 29 -7.62 -6.27 7.97
CA ALA A 29 -9.06 -6.01 7.83
C ALA A 29 -9.73 -7.03 6.88
N GLY A 30 -9.13 -7.31 5.72
CA GLY A 30 -9.64 -8.28 4.76
C GLY A 30 -9.71 -9.71 5.32
N GLY A 31 -8.70 -10.12 6.10
CA GLY A 31 -8.69 -11.42 6.77
C GLY A 31 -9.80 -11.56 7.83
N LEU A 32 -10.03 -10.51 8.63
CA LEU A 32 -11.13 -10.47 9.61
C LEU A 32 -12.50 -10.53 8.94
N ILE A 33 -12.67 -9.82 7.82
CA ILE A 33 -13.91 -9.88 7.02
C ILE A 33 -14.09 -11.29 6.47
N GLY A 34 -13.06 -11.87 5.84
CA GLY A 34 -13.10 -13.22 5.28
C GLY A 34 -13.39 -14.31 6.32
N TYR A 35 -12.83 -14.17 7.53
CA TYR A 35 -13.18 -15.03 8.67
C TYR A 35 -14.67 -14.92 9.02
N SER A 36 -15.16 -13.69 9.19
CA SER A 36 -16.52 -13.41 9.63
C SER A 36 -17.54 -13.96 8.62
N LEU A 37 -17.28 -13.83 7.33
CA LEU A 37 -18.15 -14.37 6.28
C LEU A 37 -18.31 -15.89 6.39
N ILE A 38 -17.23 -16.63 6.64
CA ILE A 38 -17.29 -18.08 6.77
C ILE A 38 -17.87 -18.49 8.14
N ALA A 39 -17.57 -17.74 9.20
CA ALA A 39 -18.13 -17.98 10.52
C ALA A 39 -19.67 -17.85 10.54
N LEU A 40 -20.24 -16.95 9.73
CA LEU A 40 -21.69 -16.80 9.58
C LEU A 40 -22.36 -17.93 8.78
N GLN A 41 -21.61 -18.64 7.95
CA GLN A 41 -22.14 -19.65 7.04
C GLN A 41 -22.08 -21.07 7.61
N CYS A 42 -21.47 -21.28 8.78
CA CYS A 42 -21.08 -22.60 9.24
C CYS A 42 -21.30 -22.79 10.74
N ASP A 43 -22.21 -23.69 11.11
CA ASP A 43 -22.39 -24.18 12.48
C ASP A 43 -21.62 -25.51 12.65
N GLY A 44 -20.44 -25.46 13.29
CA GLY A 44 -19.61 -26.64 13.57
C GLY A 44 -18.10 -26.46 13.34
N ASP A 45 -17.39 -27.58 13.13
CA ASP A 45 -15.94 -27.58 12.90
C ASP A 45 -15.59 -27.19 11.45
N CYS A 46 -15.57 -25.89 11.21
CA CYS A 46 -15.20 -25.31 9.92
C CYS A 46 -13.82 -24.64 9.98
N GLY A 47 -12.84 -25.25 10.67
CA GLY A 47 -11.48 -24.70 10.79
C GLY A 47 -10.81 -24.45 9.44
N LEU A 48 -10.89 -25.42 8.52
CA LEU A 48 -10.28 -25.31 7.19
C LEU A 48 -10.93 -24.20 6.33
N PRO A 49 -12.28 -24.14 6.17
CA PRO A 49 -12.94 -23.04 5.47
C PRO A 49 -12.65 -21.66 6.09
N LYS A 50 -12.63 -21.54 7.43
CA LYS A 50 -12.32 -20.27 8.11
C LYS A 50 -10.91 -19.80 7.78
N GLY A 51 -9.94 -20.72 7.79
CA GLY A 51 -8.56 -20.44 7.40
C GLY A 51 -8.44 -19.96 5.95
N ILE A 52 -9.18 -20.59 5.03
CA ILE A 52 -9.23 -20.16 3.62
C ILE A 52 -9.86 -18.77 3.50
N GLY A 53 -10.95 -18.50 4.23
CA GLY A 53 -11.58 -17.19 4.28
C GLY A 53 -10.62 -16.08 4.74
N ILE A 54 -9.85 -16.34 5.79
CA ILE A 54 -8.80 -15.43 6.27
C ILE A 54 -7.75 -15.18 5.19
N LEU A 55 -7.20 -16.25 4.59
CA LEU A 55 -6.13 -16.12 3.59
C LEU A 55 -6.61 -15.37 2.35
N VAL A 56 -7.74 -15.77 1.77
CA VAL A 56 -8.27 -15.16 0.54
C VAL A 56 -8.67 -13.71 0.80
N GLY A 57 -9.39 -13.44 1.90
CA GLY A 57 -9.79 -12.08 2.28
C GLY A 57 -8.57 -11.16 2.49
N SER A 58 -7.55 -11.66 3.20
CA SER A 58 -6.32 -10.90 3.43
C SER A 58 -5.55 -10.63 2.13
N LEU A 59 -5.41 -11.62 1.24
CA LEU A 59 -4.65 -11.47 -0.01
C LEU A 59 -5.33 -10.50 -0.98
N ILE A 60 -6.66 -10.56 -1.12
CA ILE A 60 -7.40 -9.65 -1.99
C ILE A 60 -7.30 -8.20 -1.47
N ALA A 61 -7.52 -7.99 -0.17
CA ALA A 61 -7.46 -6.66 0.42
C ALA A 61 -6.04 -6.06 0.43
N ALA A 62 -5.03 -6.88 0.74
CA ALA A 62 -3.63 -6.46 0.66
C ALA A 62 -3.22 -6.17 -0.80
N GLY A 63 -3.62 -7.02 -1.74
CA GLY A 63 -3.34 -6.85 -3.17
C GLY A 63 -3.96 -5.57 -3.74
N GLY A 64 -5.22 -5.28 -3.42
CA GLY A 64 -5.87 -4.03 -3.81
C GLY A 64 -5.17 -2.80 -3.24
N MET A 65 -4.81 -2.83 -1.96
CA MET A 65 -4.09 -1.73 -1.32
C MET A 65 -2.68 -1.54 -1.88
N ALA A 66 -1.99 -2.61 -2.29
CA ALA A 66 -0.69 -2.51 -2.94
C ALA A 66 -0.77 -1.73 -4.26
N ILE A 67 -1.82 -1.94 -5.05
CA ILE A 67 -2.06 -1.17 -6.28
C ILE A 67 -2.28 0.31 -5.94
N VAL A 68 -3.18 0.61 -4.99
CA VAL A 68 -3.45 1.98 -4.56
C VAL A 68 -2.17 2.67 -4.05
N ALA A 69 -1.37 1.97 -3.25
CA ALA A 69 -0.10 2.50 -2.75
C ALA A 69 0.87 2.86 -3.89
N VAL A 70 0.95 2.03 -4.93
CA VAL A 70 1.77 2.35 -6.13
C VAL A 70 1.23 3.58 -6.86
N LEU A 71 -0.09 3.69 -7.03
CA LEU A 71 -0.72 4.85 -7.66
C LEU A 71 -0.44 6.14 -6.86
N VAL A 72 -0.53 6.08 -5.53
CA VAL A 72 -0.21 7.22 -4.65
C VAL A 72 1.27 7.59 -4.77
N MET A 73 2.17 6.63 -4.77
CA MET A 73 3.61 6.89 -4.97
C MET A 73 3.90 7.53 -6.33
N ARG A 74 3.18 7.13 -7.38
CA ARG A 74 3.30 7.74 -8.72
C ARG A 74 2.82 9.18 -8.68
N ALA A 75 1.62 9.44 -8.14
CA ALA A 75 1.10 10.79 -8.01
C ALA A 75 2.07 11.69 -7.25
N LEU A 76 2.57 11.25 -6.09
CA LEU A 76 3.56 11.99 -5.29
C LEU A 76 4.89 12.22 -6.05
N GLY A 77 5.26 11.33 -6.96
CA GLY A 77 6.41 11.49 -7.84
C GLY A 77 6.20 12.60 -8.86
N GLU A 78 5.03 12.64 -9.51
CA GLU A 78 4.68 13.68 -10.48
C GLU A 78 4.68 15.08 -9.83
N TRP A 79 4.13 15.22 -8.62
CA TRP A 79 4.16 16.49 -7.88
C TRP A 79 5.58 16.96 -7.58
N ARG A 80 6.50 16.05 -7.24
CA ARG A 80 7.90 16.38 -6.97
C ARG A 80 8.64 16.84 -8.22
N GLU A 81 8.37 16.22 -9.37
CA GLU A 81 8.96 16.63 -10.63
C GLU A 81 8.53 18.06 -11.02
N VAL A 82 7.26 18.42 -10.78
CA VAL A 82 6.77 19.78 -11.00
C VAL A 82 7.47 20.78 -10.07
N GLU A 83 7.56 20.49 -8.77
CA GLU A 83 8.23 21.36 -7.78
C GLU A 83 9.71 21.58 -8.14
N ASP A 84 10.42 20.53 -8.55
CA ASP A 84 11.83 20.63 -8.95
C ASP A 84 12.01 21.49 -10.23
N ARG A 85 11.09 21.41 -11.20
CA ARG A 85 11.11 22.28 -12.40
C ARG A 85 10.83 23.74 -12.08
N GLU A 86 9.86 24.01 -11.20
CA GLU A 86 9.56 25.38 -10.74
C GLU A 86 10.75 25.97 -9.99
N ARG A 87 11.37 25.20 -9.08
CA ARG A 87 12.56 25.62 -8.32
C ARG A 87 13.76 25.87 -9.23
N ALA A 88 13.91 25.12 -10.32
CA ALA A 88 14.98 25.31 -11.30
C ALA A 88 14.80 26.58 -12.18
N GLY A 89 13.70 27.33 -12.01
CA GLY A 89 13.46 28.58 -12.73
C GLY A 89 13.12 28.38 -14.21
N HIS A 90 12.79 27.16 -14.64
CA HIS A 90 12.38 26.85 -16.01
C HIS A 90 10.86 26.98 -16.22
N ALA A 91 10.25 27.99 -15.61
CA ALA A 91 8.88 28.36 -15.91
C ALA A 91 8.81 28.96 -17.35
N PRO A 92 7.75 28.74 -18.12
CA PRO A 92 7.30 29.77 -19.05
C PRO A 92 6.88 31.04 -18.28
#